data_AF-A0A7X6MRP2-F1
#
_entry.id   AF-A0A7X6MRP2-F1
#
_cell.length_a   1.000
_cell.length_b   1.000
_cell.length_c   1.000
_cell.angle_alpha   90.00
_cell.angle_beta   90.00
_cell.angle_gamma   90.00
#
_symmetry.space_group_name_H-M   'P 1'
#
loop_
_entity.id
_entity.type
_entity.pdbx_description
1 polymer ?
#
loop_
_entity_poly.entity_id
_entity_poly.type
_entity_poly.pdbx_seq_one_letter_code
_entity_poly.pdbx_strand_id
1 'polypeptide(L)'
;MSSQKPTPLRYDQTGLRGKRAHVLVEEPTDEIDWPANLPAGIKSVIIVDDAPNPHHTLRVHPTDDPDRVALVVFDQLALYEGDEE
;
A
#
# COMPACT_ATOMS: atom_id res chain seq x y z
N MET A 1 4.97 24.50 5.76
CA MET A 1 4.02 23.38 5.62
C MET A 1 4.57 22.48 4.52
N SER A 2 5.42 21.51 4.88
CA SER A 2 5.92 20.55 3.90
C SER A 2 4.75 19.65 3.53
N SER A 3 4.08 19.96 2.42
CA SER A 3 3.10 19.07 1.81
C SER A 3 3.87 17.87 1.25
N GLN A 4 4.19 16.93 2.12
CA GLN A 4 4.89 15.70 1.74
C GLN A 4 3.91 14.92 0.86
N LYS A 5 4.20 14.91 -0.44
CA LYS A 5 3.35 14.25 -1.43
C LYS A 5 3.62 12.75 -1.32
N PRO A 6 2.57 11.90 -1.30
CA PRO A 6 2.77 10.46 -1.40
C PRO A 6 3.57 10.15 -2.67
N THR A 7 4.62 9.35 -2.55
CA THR A 7 5.45 8.94 -3.69
C THR A 7 4.93 7.61 -4.22
N PRO A 8 4.44 7.53 -5.47
CA PRO A 8 3.98 6.26 -6.05
C PRO A 8 5.04 5.16 -5.96
N LEU A 9 4.61 3.95 -5.60
CA LEU A 9 5.53 2.82 -5.49
C LEU A 9 6.05 2.39 -6.86
N ARG A 10 7.28 1.87 -6.90
CA ARG A 10 7.88 1.29 -8.10
C ARG A 10 7.97 -0.23 -7.98
N TYR A 11 7.92 -0.90 -9.13
CA TYR A 11 8.06 -2.36 -9.20
C TYR A 11 9.38 -2.88 -8.61
N ASP A 12 10.47 -2.15 -8.83
CA ASP A 12 11.82 -2.48 -8.35
C ASP A 12 12.12 -1.94 -6.94
N GLN A 13 11.13 -1.36 -6.26
CA GLN A 13 11.31 -0.77 -4.93
C GLN A 13 11.39 -1.84 -3.84
N THR A 14 12.40 -1.72 -2.99
CA THR A 14 12.67 -2.61 -1.84
C THR A 14 12.65 -1.81 -0.54
N GLY A 15 12.65 -2.49 0.62
CA GLY A 15 12.59 -1.82 1.92
C GLY A 15 11.20 -1.26 2.24
N LEU A 16 10.15 -1.81 1.64
CA LEU A 16 8.77 -1.37 1.84
C LEU A 16 8.13 -1.98 3.10
N ARG A 17 8.69 -3.07 3.61
CA ARG A 17 8.11 -3.81 4.72
C ARG A 17 7.97 -2.93 5.97
N GLY A 18 6.76 -2.88 6.50
CA GLY A 18 6.41 -2.06 7.67
C GLY A 18 6.21 -0.58 7.37
N LYS A 19 6.44 -0.13 6.13
CA LYS A 19 6.18 1.25 5.74
C LYS A 19 4.69 1.49 5.52
N ARG A 20 4.27 2.71 5.81
CA ARG A 20 2.90 3.15 5.59
C ARG A 20 2.73 3.62 4.15
N ALA A 21 1.69 3.16 3.49
CA ALA A 21 1.28 3.59 2.17
C ALA A 21 -0.10 4.25 2.19
N HIS A 22 -0.26 5.24 1.32
CA HIS A 22 -1.51 5.87 0.98
C HIS A 22 -2.17 5.11 -0.17
N VAL A 23 -3.47 4.84 -0.04
CA VAL A 23 -4.26 4.25 -1.12
C VAL A 23 -4.75 5.39 -2.02
N LEU A 24 -4.43 5.33 -3.30
CA LEU A 24 -4.73 6.39 -4.29
C LEU A 24 -6.15 6.29 -4.88
N VAL A 25 -6.82 5.14 -4.67
CA VAL A 25 -8.14 4.82 -5.19
C VAL A 25 -9.14 4.60 -4.05
N GLU A 26 -10.43 4.76 -4.32
CA GLU A 26 -11.48 4.54 -3.31
C GLU A 26 -11.67 3.04 -3.01
N GLU A 27 -11.49 2.20 -4.02
CA GLU A 27 -11.66 0.75 -3.97
C GLU A 27 -10.41 0.05 -4.52
N PRO A 28 -9.45 -0.32 -3.68
CA PRO A 28 -8.24 -1.00 -4.12
C PRO A 28 -8.55 -2.40 -4.65
N THR A 29 -7.84 -2.81 -5.70
CA THR A 29 -7.99 -4.12 -6.34
C THR A 29 -6.66 -4.87 -6.44
N ASP A 30 -6.74 -6.17 -6.70
CA ASP A 30 -5.60 -7.02 -7.00
C ASP A 30 -5.29 -7.07 -8.51
N GLU A 31 -4.38 -7.97 -8.92
CA GLU A 31 -3.91 -8.10 -10.31
C GLU A 31 -4.99 -8.53 -11.32
N ILE A 32 -6.13 -9.07 -10.86
CA ILE A 32 -7.26 -9.51 -11.69
C ILE A 32 -8.48 -8.58 -11.56
N ASP A 33 -8.27 -7.33 -11.12
CA ASP A 33 -9.32 -6.35 -10.83
C ASP A 33 -10.32 -6.83 -9.75
N TRP A 34 -9.93 -7.76 -8.89
CA TRP A 34 -10.77 -8.21 -7.79
C TRP A 34 -10.64 -7.26 -6.59
N PRO A 35 -11.74 -6.87 -5.92
CA PRO A 35 -11.69 -5.99 -4.76
C PRO A 35 -10.82 -6.57 -3.64
N ALA A 36 -9.85 -5.76 -3.18
CA ALA A 36 -9.01 -6.13 -2.05
C ALA A 36 -9.87 -6.24 -0.78
N ASN A 37 -9.52 -7.15 0.13
CA ASN A 37 -10.22 -7.33 1.41
C ASN A 37 -9.89 -6.20 2.42
N LEU A 38 -10.14 -4.96 2.02
CA LEU A 38 -9.93 -3.75 2.80
C LEU A 38 -11.27 -3.06 3.06
N PRO A 39 -11.39 -2.32 4.19
CA PRO A 39 -12.59 -1.53 4.43
C PRO A 39 -12.73 -0.43 3.37
N ALA A 40 -13.97 -0.17 2.94
CA ALA A 40 -14.27 0.84 1.93
C ALA A 40 -13.79 2.24 2.35
N GLY A 41 -13.14 2.95 1.43
CA GLY A 41 -12.62 4.30 1.68
C GLY A 41 -11.36 4.35 2.56
N ILE A 42 -10.68 3.22 2.75
CA ILE A 42 -9.39 3.22 3.45
C ILE A 42 -8.38 4.10 2.70
N LYS A 43 -7.71 4.96 3.45
CA LYS A 43 -6.69 5.87 2.90
C LYS A 43 -5.27 5.45 3.23
N SER A 44 -5.09 4.65 4.27
CA SER A 44 -3.76 4.34 4.80
C SER A 44 -3.68 2.86 5.14
N VAL A 45 -2.63 2.22 4.65
CA VAL A 45 -2.34 0.80 4.88
C VAL A 45 -0.87 0.65 5.26
N ILE A 46 -0.51 -0.48 5.88
CA ILE A 46 0.87 -0.86 6.14
C ILE A 46 1.26 -1.95 5.17
N ILE A 47 2.41 -1.79 4.51
CA ILE A 47 2.95 -2.79 3.59
C ILE A 47 3.59 -3.93 4.39
N VAL A 48 3.20 -5.16 4.07
CA VAL A 48 3.71 -6.38 4.72
C VAL A 48 4.94 -6.92 3.99
N ASP A 49 4.92 -6.90 2.67
CA ASP A 49 6.02 -7.40 1.85
C ASP A 49 7.14 -6.34 1.72
N ASP A 50 8.38 -6.81 1.53
CA ASP A 50 9.53 -5.91 1.36
C ASP A 50 9.61 -5.26 -0.03
N ALA A 51 9.06 -5.94 -1.03
CA ALA A 51 9.05 -5.52 -2.42
C ALA A 51 7.78 -6.04 -3.12
N PRO A 52 7.32 -5.39 -4.21
CA PRO A 52 6.23 -5.91 -5.04
C PRO A 52 6.55 -7.31 -5.54
N ASN A 53 5.54 -8.17 -5.58
CA ASN A 53 5.68 -9.51 -6.13
C ASN A 53 5.71 -9.47 -7.67
N PRO A 54 6.06 -10.58 -8.36
CA PRO A 54 6.04 -10.66 -9.83
C PRO A 54 4.68 -10.37 -10.46
N HIS A 55 3.62 -10.44 -9.66
CA HIS A 55 2.23 -10.17 -10.01
C HIS A 55 1.85 -8.69 -9.87
N HIS A 56 2.83 -7.80 -9.65
CA HIS A 56 2.62 -6.36 -9.47
C HIS A 56 1.70 -6.02 -8.29
N THR A 57 1.64 -6.89 -7.28
CA THR A 57 0.84 -6.69 -6.07
C THR A 57 1.72 -6.69 -4.83
N LEU A 58 1.21 -6.06 -3.77
CA LEU A 58 1.79 -6.02 -2.43
C LEU A 58 0.75 -6.51 -1.44
N ARG A 59 1.19 -7.30 -0.47
CA ARG A 59 0.37 -7.55 0.72
C ARG A 59 0.41 -6.33 1.61
N VAL A 60 -0.77 -5.89 2.01
CA VAL A 60 -0.97 -4.77 2.92
C VAL A 60 -1.99 -5.14 3.98
N HIS A 61 -1.97 -4.46 5.12
CA HIS A 61 -3.05 -4.54 6.10
C HIS A 61 -3.50 -3.13 6.54
N PRO A 62 -4.75 -2.97 7.00
CA PRO A 62 -5.19 -1.76 7.66
C PRO A 62 -4.33 -1.46 8.89
N THR A 63 -4.13 -0.18 9.21
CA THR A 63 -3.41 0.23 10.42
C THR A 63 -4.10 -0.23 11.71
N ASP A 64 -5.41 -0.38 11.67
CA ASP A 64 -6.26 -0.73 12.80
C ASP A 64 -6.43 -2.25 12.98
N ASP A 65 -6.10 -3.05 11.96
CA ASP A 65 -6.29 -4.50 11.94
C ASP A 65 -5.14 -5.19 11.19
N PRO A 66 -4.08 -5.61 11.90
CA PRO A 66 -2.92 -6.26 11.27
C PRO A 66 -3.18 -7.70 10.80
N ASP A 67 -4.22 -8.35 11.30
CA ASP A 67 -4.60 -9.70 10.90
C ASP A 67 -5.32 -9.70 9.53
N ARG A 68 -5.88 -8.55 9.13
CA ARG A 68 -6.57 -8.36 7.85
C ARG A 68 -5.61 -8.04 6.71
N VAL A 69 -4.88 -9.04 6.25
CA VAL A 69 -3.98 -8.91 5.09
C VAL A 69 -4.77 -9.00 3.78
N ALA A 70 -4.55 -8.04 2.89
CA ALA A 70 -5.11 -7.97 1.54
C ALA A 70 -4.00 -7.79 0.49
N LEU A 71 -4.26 -8.25 -0.73
CA LEU A 71 -3.40 -8.02 -1.88
C LEU A 71 -3.91 -6.80 -2.66
N VAL A 72 -3.02 -5.86 -2.96
CA VAL A 72 -3.33 -4.64 -3.70
C VAL A 72 -2.27 -4.41 -4.76
N VAL A 73 -2.66 -3.97 -5.95
CA VAL A 73 -1.71 -3.56 -7.00
C VAL A 73 -0.84 -2.41 -6.50
N PHE A 74 0.49 -2.53 -6.61
CA PHE A 74 1.40 -1.53 -6.03
C PHE A 74 1.21 -0.13 -6.64
N ASP A 75 0.75 -0.03 -7.89
CA ASP A 75 0.49 1.22 -8.61
C ASP A 75 -0.65 2.04 -7.96
N GLN A 76 -1.55 1.38 -7.24
CA GLN A 76 -2.64 2.01 -6.49
C GLN A 76 -2.18 2.52 -5.12
N LEU A 77 -0.91 2.34 -4.77
CA LEU A 77 -0.32 2.68 -3.49
C LEU A 77 0.78 3.72 -3.69
N ALA A 78 0.86 4.67 -2.77
CA ALA A 78 1.94 5.63 -2.70
C ALA A 78 2.55 5.62 -1.31
N LEU A 79 3.87 5.56 -1.20
CA LEU A 79 4.56 5.60 0.07
C LEU A 79 4.28 6.94 0.78
N TYR A 80 3.88 6.87 2.04
CA TYR A 80 3.97 8.05 2.91
C TYR A 80 5.45 8.26 3.21
N GLU A 81 6.09 9.19 2.50
CA GLU A 81 7.35 9.74 3.00
C GLU A 81 7.01 10.52 4.26
N GLY A 82 7.62 10.13 5.36
CA GLY A 82 7.53 10.76 6.66
C GLY A 82 8.71 10.20 7.40
N ASP A 83 9.77 11.01 7.49
CA ASP A 83 10.98 10.69 8.26
C ASP A 83 10.55 10.21 9.65
N GLU A 84 10.98 9.01 10.00
CA GLU A 84 11.09 8.62 11.41
C GLU A 84 12.27 9.46 11.96
N GLU A 85 11.95 10.58 12.62
CA GLU A 85 12.91 11.38 13.41
C GLU A 85 13.59 10.55 14.51
#